data_AF-A0A9E5LNP9-F1
#
_entry.id   AF-A0A9E5LNP9-F1
#
_cell.length_a   1.000
_cell.length_b   1.000
_cell.length_c   1.000
_cell.angle_alpha   90.00
_cell.angle_beta   90.00
_cell.angle_gamma   90.00
#
_symmetry.space_group_name_H-M   'P 1'
#
loop_
_entity.id
_entity.type
_entity.pdbx_description
1 polymer ?
#
loop_
_entity_poly.entity_id
_entity_poly.type
_entity_poly.pdbx_seq_one_letter_code
_entity_poly.pdbx_strand_id
1 'polypeptide(L)'
;DEEWFILIHIDIEKKAGKALKAIEDAQAATANRDADALEIALENLRSSLAAMYQVLCRMPERCDPYIYFHRVRPYIFGWRNNPSLPDGVVYEGVDEYKGVGQKFRGETGAQSAIIPAMDGVLGIEHERDELREYLMEMRTYMPPAHVKFIEAVEAGPSVRAFVKEISRPTITSLFNTCVEIVGDFRAKHLEYAGTYIHAQAQATPGNPSAVGTGGTPFMVYLRKHRDETRKQLIV
;
A
#
# COMPACT_ATOMS: atom_id res chain seq x y z
N ASP A 1 -1.23 -21.93 1.95
CA ASP A 1 -1.99 -20.67 1.79
C ASP A 1 -1.42 -19.56 2.64
N GLU A 2 -1.48 -19.65 3.97
CA GLU A 2 -0.90 -18.64 4.89
C GLU A 2 0.58 -18.35 4.60
N GLU A 3 1.42 -19.38 4.59
CA GLU A 3 2.85 -19.23 4.26
C GLU A 3 3.07 -18.55 2.91
N TRP A 4 2.25 -18.89 1.91
CA TRP A 4 2.36 -18.28 0.58
C TRP A 4 1.94 -16.82 0.59
N PHE A 5 0.82 -16.50 1.23
CA PHE A 5 0.35 -15.14 1.41
C PHE A 5 1.45 -14.28 2.06
N ILE A 6 2.06 -14.76 3.15
CA ILE A 6 3.15 -14.07 3.83
C ILE A 6 4.38 -13.93 2.92
N LEU A 7 4.83 -15.01 2.28
CA LEU A 7 6.02 -15.01 1.42
C LEU A 7 5.89 -14.09 0.21
N ILE A 8 4.69 -13.99 -0.39
CA ILE A 8 4.42 -13.04 -1.48
C ILE A 8 4.64 -11.60 -1.00
N HIS A 9 4.12 -11.23 0.18
CA HIS A 9 4.33 -9.89 0.73
C HIS A 9 5.80 -9.63 1.08
N ILE A 10 6.50 -10.61 1.68
CA ILE A 10 7.94 -10.49 1.96
C ILE A 10 8.75 -10.31 0.66
N ASP A 11 8.43 -11.04 -0.41
CA ASP A 11 9.14 -10.89 -1.68
C ASP A 11 8.80 -9.55 -2.35
N ILE A 12 7.56 -9.04 -2.26
CA ILE A 12 7.21 -7.67 -2.69
C ILE A 12 8.09 -6.64 -1.96
N GLU A 13 8.16 -6.70 -0.63
CA GLU A 13 9.00 -5.81 0.20
C GLU A 13 10.49 -5.91 -0.18
N LYS A 14 10.98 -7.13 -0.41
CA LYS A 14 12.36 -7.37 -0.87
C LYS A 14 12.62 -6.72 -2.22
N LYS A 15 11.70 -6.82 -3.19
CA LYS A 15 11.84 -6.12 -4.48
C LYS A 15 11.82 -4.60 -4.28
N ALA A 16 10.94 -4.10 -3.42
CA ALA A 16 10.79 -2.67 -3.13
C ALA A 16 12.07 -2.02 -2.58
N GLY A 17 12.99 -2.78 -1.97
CA GLY A 17 14.27 -2.23 -1.50
C GLY A 17 15.06 -1.46 -2.57
N LYS A 18 15.00 -1.89 -3.84
CA LYS A 18 15.61 -1.14 -4.96
C LYS A 18 14.85 0.14 -5.29
N ALA A 19 13.52 0.12 -5.19
CA ALA A 19 12.70 1.31 -5.36
C ALA A 19 13.01 2.37 -4.30
N LEU A 20 13.22 1.97 -3.03
CA LEU A 20 13.58 2.91 -1.96
C LEU A 20 14.89 3.65 -2.24
N LYS A 21 15.90 2.95 -2.78
CA LYS A 21 17.14 3.62 -3.22
C LYS A 21 16.90 4.52 -4.43
N ALA A 22 16.11 4.07 -5.40
CA ALA A 22 15.75 4.89 -6.56
C ALA A 22 14.99 6.17 -6.19
N ILE A 23 14.22 6.17 -5.10
CA ILE A 23 13.57 7.37 -4.55
C ILE A 23 14.62 8.39 -4.12
N GLU A 24 15.59 7.97 -3.31
CA GLU A 24 16.68 8.83 -2.84
C GLU A 24 17.46 9.41 -4.03
N ASP A 25 17.81 8.57 -5.00
CA ASP A 25 18.57 8.98 -6.18
C ASP A 25 17.77 9.98 -7.04
N ALA A 26 16.46 9.77 -7.22
CA ALA A 26 15.60 10.68 -7.97
C ALA A 26 15.47 12.05 -7.28
N GLN A 27 15.36 12.08 -5.95
CA GLN A 27 15.31 13.33 -5.19
C GLN A 27 16.66 14.07 -5.21
N ALA A 28 17.78 13.35 -5.11
CA ALA A 28 19.11 13.92 -5.24
C ALA A 28 19.35 14.50 -6.65
N ALA A 29 18.99 13.76 -7.70
CA ALA A 29 19.05 14.23 -9.08
C ALA A 29 18.19 15.49 -9.30
N THR A 30 17.01 15.51 -8.69
CA THR A 30 16.10 16.67 -8.73
C THR A 30 16.71 17.90 -8.04
N ALA A 31 17.29 17.73 -6.84
CA ALA A 31 17.96 18.81 -6.11
C ALA A 31 19.15 19.37 -6.90
N ASN A 32 19.92 18.50 -7.54
CA ASN A 32 21.10 18.87 -8.33
C ASN A 32 20.78 19.30 -9.76
N ARG A 33 19.50 19.27 -10.15
CA ARG A 33 19.05 19.63 -11.50
C ARG A 33 19.67 18.75 -12.59
N ASP A 34 19.94 17.49 -12.27
CA ASP A 34 20.58 16.51 -13.15
C ASP A 34 19.51 15.63 -13.82
N ALA A 35 19.22 15.92 -15.09
CA ALA A 35 18.23 15.18 -15.85
C ALA A 35 18.68 13.74 -16.16
N ASP A 36 19.96 13.51 -16.39
CA ASP A 36 20.47 12.18 -16.79
C ASP A 36 20.50 11.23 -15.59
N ALA A 37 20.91 11.72 -14.42
CA ALA A 37 20.78 10.98 -13.17
C ALA A 37 19.30 10.68 -12.84
N LEU A 38 18.38 11.63 -13.11
CA LEU A 38 16.95 11.40 -12.90
C LEU A 38 16.41 10.29 -13.80
N GLU A 39 16.80 10.26 -15.07
CA GLU A 39 16.36 9.21 -16.00
C GLU A 39 16.81 7.82 -15.53
N ILE A 40 18.05 7.69 -15.05
CA ILE A 40 18.56 6.45 -14.46
C ILE A 40 17.77 6.05 -13.21
N ALA A 41 17.48 7.00 -12.32
CA ALA A 41 16.71 6.75 -11.11
C ALA A 41 15.28 6.29 -11.43
N LEU A 42 14.60 6.93 -12.39
CA LEU A 42 13.26 6.53 -12.82
C LEU A 42 13.24 5.16 -13.51
N GLU A 43 14.28 4.80 -14.27
CA GLU A 43 14.41 3.48 -14.88
C GLU A 43 14.57 2.38 -13.81
N ASN A 44 15.35 2.65 -12.77
CA ASN A 44 15.50 1.75 -11.61
C ASN A 44 14.19 1.62 -10.82
N LEU A 45 13.49 2.75 -10.61
CA LEU A 45 12.18 2.77 -9.96
C LEU A 45 11.16 1.92 -10.74
N ARG A 46 11.04 2.16 -12.06
CA ARG A 46 10.19 1.39 -12.99
C ARG A 46 10.45 -0.10 -12.90
N SER A 47 11.72 -0.50 -12.98
CA SER A 47 12.13 -1.90 -12.93
C SER A 47 11.75 -2.56 -11.60
N SER A 48 11.91 -1.84 -10.49
CA SER A 48 11.54 -2.32 -9.17
C SER A 48 10.03 -2.44 -9.00
N LEU A 49 9.25 -1.45 -9.44
CA LEU A 49 7.79 -1.47 -9.43
C LEU A 49 7.24 -2.63 -10.27
N ALA A 50 7.80 -2.84 -11.46
CA ALA A 50 7.43 -3.96 -12.32
C ALA A 50 7.72 -5.30 -11.62
N ALA A 51 8.86 -5.45 -10.96
CA ALA A 51 9.19 -6.65 -10.20
C ALA A 51 8.21 -6.90 -9.03
N MET A 52 7.84 -5.86 -8.28
CA MET A 52 6.82 -5.94 -7.23
C MET A 52 5.48 -6.41 -7.79
N TYR A 53 5.04 -5.84 -8.92
CA TYR A 53 3.80 -6.23 -9.58
C TYR A 53 3.83 -7.69 -10.03
N GLN A 54 4.94 -8.15 -10.63
CA GLN A 54 5.07 -9.55 -11.03
C GLN A 54 4.99 -10.50 -9.83
N VAL A 55 5.55 -10.14 -8.67
CA VAL A 55 5.41 -10.94 -7.45
C VAL A 55 3.96 -10.97 -6.97
N LEU A 56 3.26 -9.82 -6.96
CA LEU A 56 1.85 -9.76 -6.56
C LEU A 56 0.98 -10.69 -7.42
N CYS A 57 1.21 -10.75 -8.73
CA CYS A 57 0.48 -11.63 -9.66
C CYS A 57 0.57 -13.13 -9.31
N ARG A 58 1.54 -13.54 -8.48
CA ARG A 58 1.76 -14.93 -8.08
C ARG A 58 0.92 -15.35 -6.87
N MET A 59 0.12 -14.45 -6.29
CA MET A 59 -0.78 -14.78 -5.18
C MET A 59 -1.61 -16.06 -5.45
N PRO A 60 -2.23 -16.26 -6.64
CA PRO A 60 -3.07 -17.43 -6.89
C PRO A 60 -2.29 -18.75 -7.06
N GLU A 61 -0.96 -18.73 -7.14
CA GLU A 61 -0.16 -19.95 -7.32
C GLU A 61 -0.35 -20.94 -6.16
N ARG A 62 -0.44 -20.45 -4.91
CA ARG A 62 -0.58 -21.28 -3.70
C ARG A 62 -1.37 -20.62 -2.57
N CYS A 63 -2.22 -19.67 -2.91
CA CYS A 63 -3.19 -19.07 -1.99
C CYS A 63 -4.58 -19.17 -2.63
N ASP A 64 -5.36 -20.14 -2.18
CA ASP A 64 -6.73 -20.38 -2.58
C ASP A 64 -7.67 -19.37 -1.89
N PRO A 65 -8.59 -18.70 -2.62
CA PRO A 65 -9.51 -17.73 -2.06
C PRO A 65 -10.37 -18.24 -0.91
N TYR A 66 -10.85 -19.48 -0.98
CA TYR A 66 -11.69 -20.08 0.05
C TYR A 66 -10.87 -20.36 1.30
N ILE A 67 -9.70 -21.00 1.16
CA ILE A 67 -8.81 -21.29 2.29
C ILE A 67 -8.36 -19.99 2.96
N TYR A 68 -7.94 -18.98 2.19
CA TYR A 68 -7.57 -17.68 2.73
C TYR A 68 -8.71 -17.07 3.56
N PHE A 69 -9.92 -16.97 3.01
CA PHE A 69 -11.03 -16.32 3.67
C PHE A 69 -11.49 -17.04 4.95
N HIS A 70 -11.55 -18.37 4.92
CA HIS A 70 -12.12 -19.16 6.00
C HIS A 70 -11.11 -19.61 7.06
N ARG A 71 -9.82 -19.74 6.71
CA ARG A 71 -8.83 -20.38 7.58
C ARG A 71 -7.64 -19.50 7.91
N VAL A 72 -7.31 -18.52 7.08
CA VAL A 72 -6.19 -17.59 7.34
C VAL A 72 -6.72 -16.27 7.91
N ARG A 73 -7.63 -15.63 7.16
CA ARG A 73 -8.17 -14.31 7.46
C ARG A 73 -8.76 -14.14 8.87
N PRO A 74 -9.40 -15.14 9.51
CA PRO A 74 -9.90 -14.98 10.87
C PRO A 74 -8.82 -14.65 11.92
N TYR A 75 -7.59 -15.16 11.74
CA TYR A 75 -6.51 -14.98 12.71
C TYR A 75 -5.79 -13.63 12.59
N ILE A 76 -5.93 -12.97 11.45
CA ILE A 76 -5.31 -11.68 11.16
C ILE A 76 -6.29 -10.50 11.32
N PHE A 77 -7.51 -10.82 11.74
CA PHE A 77 -8.54 -9.82 12.05
C PHE A 77 -8.28 -9.23 13.44
N GLY A 78 -8.29 -7.90 13.53
CA GLY A 78 -8.10 -7.22 14.82
C GLY A 78 -9.37 -7.18 15.66
N TRP A 79 -9.34 -6.34 16.68
CA TRP A 79 -10.46 -6.16 17.61
C TRP A 79 -11.02 -4.72 17.61
N ARG A 80 -10.52 -3.86 16.72
CA ARG A 80 -11.20 -2.61 16.36
C ARG A 80 -12.33 -2.90 15.38
N ASN A 81 -13.55 -2.45 15.72
CA ASN A 81 -14.77 -2.71 14.95
C ASN A 81 -15.08 -4.21 14.75
N ASN A 82 -14.62 -5.06 15.67
CA ASN A 82 -14.89 -6.49 15.63
C ASN A 82 -16.18 -6.80 16.41
N PRO A 83 -17.23 -7.34 15.78
CA PRO A 83 -18.50 -7.64 16.45
C PRO A 83 -18.37 -8.65 17.59
N SER A 84 -17.40 -9.56 17.52
CA SER A 84 -17.15 -10.56 18.57
C SER A 84 -16.42 -9.98 19.79
N LEU A 85 -15.80 -8.81 19.65
CA LEU A 85 -15.03 -8.11 20.69
C LEU A 85 -15.41 -6.63 20.69
N PRO A 86 -16.68 -6.28 20.99
CA PRO A 86 -17.17 -4.90 20.88
C PRO A 86 -16.44 -3.91 21.80
N ASP A 87 -15.95 -4.40 22.94
CA ASP A 87 -15.18 -3.63 23.92
C ASP A 87 -13.66 -3.75 23.73
N GLY A 88 -13.20 -4.48 22.71
CA GLY A 88 -11.79 -4.73 22.46
C GLY A 88 -11.22 -5.86 23.32
N VAL A 89 -9.89 -5.88 23.47
CA VAL A 89 -9.16 -6.89 24.24
C VAL A 89 -8.51 -6.24 25.46
N VAL A 90 -8.73 -6.83 26.63
CA VAL A 90 -8.04 -6.41 27.87
C VAL A 90 -6.64 -7.04 27.89
N TYR A 91 -5.63 -6.21 28.05
CA TYR A 91 -4.24 -6.62 28.19
C TYR A 91 -3.89 -6.64 29.68
N GLU A 92 -4.05 -7.81 30.30
CA GLU A 92 -3.78 -8.00 31.72
C GLU A 92 -2.30 -7.70 32.04
N GLY A 93 -2.07 -6.96 33.13
CA GLY A 93 -0.71 -6.56 33.55
C GLY A 93 -0.12 -5.35 32.83
N VAL A 94 -0.88 -4.67 31.96
CA VAL A 94 -0.46 -3.42 31.31
C VAL A 94 -1.12 -2.22 31.99
N ASP A 95 -0.39 -1.57 32.89
CA ASP A 95 -0.90 -0.48 33.75
C ASP A 95 -1.42 0.72 32.94
N GLU A 96 -0.77 1.04 31.81
CA GLU A 96 -1.17 2.14 30.94
C GLU A 96 -2.59 1.99 30.39
N TYR A 97 -3.04 0.75 30.20
CA TYR A 97 -4.37 0.43 29.69
C TYR A 97 -5.44 0.36 30.78
N LYS A 98 -5.06 0.38 32.07
CA LYS A 98 -5.98 0.51 33.21
C LYS A 98 -7.13 -0.50 33.21
N GLY A 99 -6.88 -1.71 32.70
CA GLY A 99 -7.90 -2.76 32.56
C GLY A 99 -8.99 -2.47 31.51
N VAL A 100 -8.85 -1.42 30.70
CA VAL A 100 -9.79 -1.08 29.63
C VAL A 100 -9.45 -1.89 28.38
N GLY A 101 -10.47 -2.43 27.70
CA GLY A 101 -10.29 -3.12 26.44
C GLY A 101 -9.74 -2.19 25.35
N GLN A 102 -8.60 -2.56 24.79
CA GLN A 102 -7.95 -1.80 23.71
C GLN A 102 -8.52 -2.23 22.37
N LYS A 103 -8.54 -1.32 21.39
CA LYS A 103 -9.14 -1.51 20.05
C LYS A 103 -8.11 -1.27 18.96
N PHE A 104 -7.38 -2.32 18.59
CA PHE A 104 -6.37 -2.29 17.53
C PHE A 104 -6.89 -2.91 16.24
N ARG A 105 -6.45 -2.36 15.11
CA ARG A 105 -6.79 -2.91 13.79
C ARG A 105 -6.01 -4.19 13.54
N GLY A 106 -6.61 -5.07 12.73
CA GLY A 106 -5.93 -6.24 12.20
C GLY A 106 -4.91 -5.84 11.15
N GLU A 107 -4.25 -6.86 10.59
CA GLU A 107 -3.27 -6.60 9.54
C GLU A 107 -3.93 -6.10 8.25
N THR A 108 -3.23 -5.23 7.56
CA THR A 108 -3.64 -4.74 6.25
C THR A 108 -2.42 -4.33 5.43
N GLY A 109 -2.47 -4.50 4.12
CA GLY A 109 -1.43 -4.00 3.22
C GLY A 109 -1.17 -2.49 3.33
N ALA A 110 -2.13 -1.72 3.88
CA ALA A 110 -1.95 -0.29 4.14
C ALA A 110 -0.95 0.01 5.28
N GLN A 111 -0.51 -1.00 6.05
CA GLN A 111 0.57 -0.90 7.03
C GLN A 111 1.96 -1.08 6.39
N SER A 112 2.04 -1.34 5.08
CA SER A 112 3.31 -1.27 4.35
C SER A 112 3.68 0.18 4.04
N ALA A 113 4.97 0.50 4.17
CA ALA A 113 5.51 1.82 3.87
C ALA A 113 5.83 2.02 2.38
N ILE A 114 5.85 0.95 1.57
CA ILE A 114 6.36 1.01 0.19
C ILE A 114 5.47 1.86 -0.70
N ILE A 115 4.16 1.60 -0.74
CA ILE A 115 3.22 2.31 -1.62
C ILE A 115 3.09 3.79 -1.21
N PRO A 116 2.97 4.14 0.09
CA PRO A 116 3.03 5.54 0.50
C PRO A 116 4.31 6.26 0.07
N ALA A 117 5.48 5.58 0.12
CA ALA A 117 6.72 6.17 -0.38
C ALA A 117 6.72 6.36 -1.91
N MET A 118 6.13 5.42 -2.66
CA MET A 118 5.94 5.59 -4.11
C MET A 118 4.99 6.76 -4.43
N ASP A 119 3.92 6.92 -3.65
CA ASP A 119 3.00 8.05 -3.80
C ASP A 119 3.73 9.36 -3.56
N GLY A 120 4.55 9.43 -2.51
CA GLY A 120 5.38 10.59 -2.19
C GLY A 120 6.33 10.98 -3.33
N VAL A 121 7.15 10.06 -3.82
CA VAL A 121 8.14 10.38 -4.88
C VAL A 121 7.48 10.73 -6.21
N LEU A 122 6.38 10.04 -6.55
CA LEU A 122 5.63 10.29 -7.79
C LEU A 122 4.65 11.46 -7.65
N GLY A 123 4.57 12.09 -6.48
CA GLY A 123 3.61 13.15 -6.19
C GLY A 123 2.18 12.74 -6.53
N ILE A 124 1.76 11.52 -6.16
CA ILE A 124 0.40 11.04 -6.31
C ILE A 124 -0.38 11.56 -5.10
N GLU A 125 -1.39 12.38 -5.37
CA GLU A 125 -2.25 12.94 -4.33
C GLU A 125 -3.62 12.26 -4.30
N HIS A 126 -4.15 12.14 -3.08
CA HIS A 126 -5.45 11.57 -2.77
C HIS A 126 -6.32 12.63 -2.10
N GLU A 127 -7.61 12.67 -2.45
CA GLU A 127 -8.56 13.58 -1.84
C GLU A 127 -8.59 13.44 -0.32
N ARG A 128 -8.90 14.53 0.39
CA ARG A 128 -8.99 14.53 1.86
C ARG A 128 -10.34 14.01 2.32
N ASP A 129 -10.43 12.69 2.45
CA ASP A 129 -11.63 11.98 2.88
C ASP A 129 -11.31 10.89 3.92
N GLU A 130 -12.30 10.08 4.26
CA GLU A 130 -12.17 8.96 5.20
C GLU A 130 -11.10 7.94 4.80
N LEU A 131 -10.88 7.71 3.49
CA LEU A 131 -9.82 6.83 3.03
C LEU A 131 -8.46 7.43 3.41
N ARG A 132 -8.24 8.72 3.16
CA ARG A 132 -6.99 9.37 3.53
C ARG A 132 -6.77 9.35 5.04
N GLU A 133 -7.79 9.66 5.84
CA GLU A 133 -7.72 9.56 7.32
C GLU A 133 -7.35 8.13 7.76
N TYR A 134 -7.96 7.12 7.13
CA TYR A 134 -7.62 5.71 7.39
C TYR A 134 -6.17 5.38 7.04
N LEU A 135 -5.66 5.82 5.87
CA LEU A 135 -4.26 5.59 5.47
C LEU A 135 -3.28 6.29 6.43
N MET A 136 -3.63 7.48 6.91
CA MET A 136 -2.82 8.19 7.91
C MET A 136 -2.82 7.46 9.26
N GLU A 137 -3.96 6.91 9.69
CA GLU A 137 -4.01 6.04 10.87
C GLU A 137 -3.07 4.84 10.72
N MET A 138 -2.96 4.24 9.53
CA MET A 138 -2.10 3.07 9.31
C MET A 138 -0.61 3.37 9.49
N ARG A 139 -0.17 4.63 9.35
CA ARG A 139 1.21 5.02 9.70
C ARG A 139 1.52 4.84 11.19
N THR A 140 0.52 4.89 12.07
CA THR A 140 0.71 4.62 13.51
C THR A 140 1.02 3.15 13.81
N TYR A 141 0.77 2.25 12.85
CA TYR A 141 1.09 0.82 12.92
C TYR A 141 2.40 0.47 12.20
N MET A 142 3.08 1.46 11.61
CA MET A 142 4.38 1.27 10.95
C MET A 142 5.54 1.53 11.93
N PRO A 143 6.71 0.91 11.71
CA PRO A 143 7.92 1.29 12.42
C PRO A 143 8.22 2.80 12.28
N PRO A 144 8.59 3.52 13.37
CA PRO A 144 8.78 4.97 13.32
C PRO A 144 9.80 5.45 12.27
N ALA A 145 10.84 4.67 12.00
CA ALA A 145 11.83 4.99 10.97
C ALA A 145 11.24 4.94 9.55
N HIS A 146 10.28 4.04 9.29
CA HIS A 146 9.62 3.93 8.00
C HIS A 146 8.67 5.11 7.76
N VAL A 147 7.96 5.55 8.82
CA VAL A 147 7.12 6.76 8.76
C VAL A 147 7.97 7.98 8.44
N LYS A 148 9.09 8.17 9.16
CA LYS A 148 10.04 9.26 8.90
C LYS A 148 10.57 9.26 7.47
N PHE A 149 10.81 8.08 6.88
CA PHE A 149 11.22 7.98 5.49
C PHE A 149 10.12 8.50 4.55
N ILE A 150 8.87 8.07 4.72
CA ILE A 150 7.75 8.56 3.92
C ILE A 150 7.62 10.08 4.03
N GLU A 151 7.66 10.62 5.26
CA GLU A 151 7.57 12.06 5.51
C GLU A 151 8.72 12.84 4.87
N ALA A 152 9.94 12.29 4.91
CA ALA A 152 11.10 12.90 4.25
C ALA A 152 10.96 12.92 2.73
N VAL A 153 10.41 11.85 2.14
CA VAL A 153 10.13 11.79 0.70
C VAL A 153 9.06 12.82 0.32
N GLU A 154 7.97 12.90 1.09
CA GLU A 154 6.87 13.86 0.87
C GLU A 154 7.33 15.33 1.01
N ALA A 155 8.27 15.61 1.92
CA ALA A 155 8.83 16.95 2.13
C ALA A 155 10.00 17.31 1.20
N GLY A 156 10.54 16.32 0.48
CA GLY A 156 11.72 16.49 -0.36
C GLY A 156 11.46 17.21 -1.70
N PRO A 157 12.49 17.36 -2.53
CA PRO A 157 12.36 17.96 -3.86
C PRO A 157 11.31 17.25 -4.72
N SER A 158 10.45 18.01 -5.39
CA SER A 158 9.38 17.44 -6.22
C SER A 158 9.93 16.90 -7.54
N VAL A 159 10.10 15.58 -7.61
CA VAL A 159 10.47 14.87 -8.85
C VAL A 159 9.47 15.17 -9.96
N ARG A 160 8.16 15.11 -9.66
CA ARG A 160 7.09 15.44 -10.62
C ARG A 160 7.24 16.84 -11.21
N ALA A 161 7.52 17.85 -10.38
CA ALA A 161 7.68 19.22 -10.86
C ALA A 161 8.90 19.33 -11.79
N PHE A 162 10.01 18.68 -11.43
CA PHE A 162 11.22 18.70 -12.25
C PHE A 162 11.06 17.95 -13.58
N VAL A 163 10.35 16.81 -13.61
CA VAL A 163 9.99 16.12 -14.86
C VAL A 163 9.21 17.04 -15.79
N LYS A 164 8.19 17.74 -15.26
CA LYS A 164 7.42 18.73 -16.04
C LYS A 164 8.30 19.86 -16.57
N GLU A 165 9.22 20.36 -15.75
CA GLU A 165 10.08 21.47 -16.12
C GLU A 165 11.10 21.11 -17.21
N ILE A 166 11.76 19.95 -17.11
CA ILE A 166 12.70 19.50 -18.15
C ILE A 166 11.94 19.27 -19.47
N SER A 167 10.69 18.78 -19.39
CA SER A 167 9.86 18.48 -20.56
C SER A 167 10.56 17.53 -21.57
N ARG A 168 11.45 16.65 -21.08
CA ARG A 168 12.15 15.65 -21.91
C ARG A 168 11.23 14.43 -22.12
N PRO A 169 10.87 14.08 -23.37
CA PRO A 169 9.90 13.01 -23.64
C PRO A 169 10.23 11.66 -23.02
N THR A 170 11.52 11.29 -22.98
CA THR A 170 11.95 10.00 -22.40
C THR A 170 11.71 9.94 -20.90
N ILE A 171 12.08 10.98 -20.15
CA ILE A 171 11.83 11.09 -18.71
C ILE A 171 10.32 11.12 -18.43
N THR A 172 9.54 11.94 -19.16
CA THR A 172 8.09 12.03 -18.96
C THR A 172 7.42 10.67 -19.17
N SER A 173 7.83 9.95 -20.21
CA SER A 173 7.34 8.59 -20.48
C SER A 173 7.69 7.63 -19.34
N LEU A 174 8.95 7.61 -18.88
CA LEU A 174 9.38 6.76 -17.77
C LEU A 174 8.65 7.06 -16.47
N PHE A 175 8.46 8.35 -16.15
CA PHE A 175 7.70 8.78 -14.99
C PHE A 175 6.24 8.30 -15.08
N ASN A 176 5.59 8.50 -16.23
CA ASN A 176 4.22 8.04 -16.45
C ASN A 176 4.12 6.52 -16.35
N THR A 177 5.08 5.75 -16.88
CA THR A 177 5.12 4.30 -16.70
C THR A 177 5.22 3.90 -15.23
N CYS A 178 5.96 4.63 -14.39
CA CYS A 178 5.99 4.37 -12.94
C CYS A 178 4.60 4.57 -12.31
N VAL A 179 3.91 5.67 -12.65
CA VAL A 179 2.54 5.95 -12.18
C VAL A 179 1.56 4.87 -12.64
N GLU A 180 1.67 4.42 -13.90
CA GLU A 180 0.85 3.34 -14.47
C GLU A 180 1.04 2.03 -13.72
N ILE A 181 2.29 1.63 -13.43
CA ILE A 181 2.57 0.38 -12.69
C ILE A 181 2.00 0.45 -11.27
N VAL A 182 2.07 1.59 -10.58
CA VAL A 182 1.41 1.77 -9.28
C VAL A 182 -0.11 1.63 -9.42
N GLY A 183 -0.69 2.21 -10.48
CA GLY A 183 -2.10 2.05 -10.82
C GLY A 183 -2.49 0.59 -11.07
N ASP A 184 -1.65 -0.19 -11.75
CA ASP A 184 -1.89 -1.59 -12.05
C ASP A 184 -1.71 -2.49 -10.82
N PHE A 185 -0.75 -2.19 -9.95
CA PHE A 185 -0.62 -2.83 -8.65
C PHE A 185 -1.90 -2.64 -7.82
N ARG A 186 -2.43 -1.41 -7.76
CA ARG A 186 -3.70 -1.11 -7.08
C ARG A 186 -4.89 -1.80 -7.73
N ALA A 187 -4.92 -1.88 -9.06
CA ALA A 187 -5.96 -2.59 -9.80
C ALA A 187 -5.95 -4.10 -9.50
N LYS A 188 -4.77 -4.72 -9.48
CA LYS A 188 -4.61 -6.15 -9.12
C LYS A 188 -4.97 -6.41 -7.66
N HIS A 189 -4.59 -5.52 -6.76
CA HIS A 189 -4.99 -5.63 -5.35
C HIS A 189 -6.52 -5.51 -5.18
N LEU A 190 -7.17 -4.59 -5.90
CA LEU A 190 -8.64 -4.48 -5.92
C LEU A 190 -9.32 -5.75 -6.47
N GLU A 191 -8.77 -6.34 -7.54
CA GLU A 191 -9.25 -7.62 -8.08
C GLU A 191 -9.17 -8.72 -7.02
N TYR A 192 -8.03 -8.85 -6.32
CA TYR A 192 -7.89 -9.82 -5.25
C TYR A 192 -8.82 -9.55 -4.06
N ALA A 193 -9.02 -8.29 -3.65
CA ALA A 193 -10.00 -7.97 -2.63
C ALA A 193 -11.42 -8.39 -3.05
N GLY A 194 -11.75 -8.26 -4.34
CA GLY A 194 -12.98 -8.78 -4.93
C GLY A 194 -13.10 -10.30 -4.79
N THR A 195 -12.09 -11.04 -5.21
CA THR A 195 -12.13 -12.52 -5.29
C THR A 195 -11.93 -13.20 -3.92
N TYR A 196 -10.95 -12.76 -3.13
CA TYR A 196 -10.54 -13.38 -1.86
C TYR A 196 -11.38 -12.94 -0.67
N ILE A 197 -12.12 -11.83 -0.77
CA ILE A 197 -12.90 -11.30 0.35
C ILE A 197 -14.36 -11.11 -0.06
N HIS A 198 -14.63 -10.23 -1.03
CA HIS A 198 -16.01 -9.85 -1.33
C HIS A 198 -16.85 -11.04 -1.82
N ALA A 199 -16.35 -11.81 -2.80
CA ALA A 199 -17.05 -12.97 -3.34
C ALA A 199 -17.25 -14.08 -2.28
N GLN A 200 -16.23 -14.35 -1.46
CA GLN A 200 -16.30 -15.36 -0.39
C GLN A 200 -17.31 -14.96 0.70
N ALA A 201 -17.36 -13.68 1.07
CA ALA A 201 -18.32 -13.16 2.04
C ALA A 201 -19.77 -13.27 1.54
N GLN A 202 -20.04 -13.00 0.25
CA GLN A 202 -21.38 -13.18 -0.33
C GLN A 202 -21.83 -14.64 -0.34
N ALA A 203 -20.89 -15.58 -0.50
CA ALA A 203 -21.17 -17.02 -0.48
C ALA A 203 -21.36 -17.59 0.95
N THR A 204 -21.02 -16.83 2.00
CA THR A 204 -21.10 -17.29 3.40
C THR A 204 -21.85 -16.30 4.30
N PRO A 205 -23.19 -16.27 4.25
CA PRO A 205 -24.00 -15.38 5.09
C PRO A 205 -23.78 -15.67 6.58
N GLY A 206 -23.52 -14.63 7.37
CA GLY A 206 -23.37 -14.73 8.83
C GLY A 206 -21.92 -14.81 9.36
N ASN A 207 -20.91 -14.75 8.48
CA ASN A 207 -19.52 -14.62 8.92
C ASN A 207 -19.21 -13.15 9.33
N PRO A 208 -18.77 -12.87 10.58
CA PRO A 208 -18.41 -11.51 11.04
C PRO A 208 -17.30 -10.85 10.21
N SER A 209 -16.60 -11.65 9.40
CA SER A 209 -15.48 -11.25 8.56
C SER A 209 -15.90 -10.54 7.24
N ALA A 210 -17.18 -10.25 7.02
CA ALA A 210 -17.69 -9.59 5.82
C ALA A 210 -17.17 -8.15 5.60
N VAL A 211 -16.74 -7.47 6.66
CA VAL A 211 -16.03 -6.18 6.61
C VAL A 211 -14.53 -6.45 6.38
N GLY A 212 -13.79 -5.57 5.68
CA GLY A 212 -12.33 -5.71 5.51
C GLY A 212 -11.59 -5.97 6.84
N THR A 213 -10.39 -6.57 6.84
CA THR A 213 -9.63 -6.82 8.10
C THR A 213 -9.35 -5.53 8.89
N GLY A 214 -9.27 -4.41 8.17
CA GLY A 214 -9.20 -3.07 8.73
C GLY A 214 -10.54 -2.41 9.05
N GLY A 215 -11.70 -3.06 8.87
CA GLY A 215 -13.00 -2.52 9.24
C GLY A 215 -13.58 -1.44 8.30
N THR A 216 -13.13 -1.35 7.04
CA THR A 216 -13.49 -0.29 6.08
C THR A 216 -14.38 -0.77 4.92
N PRO A 217 -15.08 0.14 4.19
CA PRO A 217 -15.73 -0.17 2.91
C PRO A 217 -14.67 -0.35 1.79
N PHE A 218 -13.81 -1.36 1.97
CA PHE A 218 -12.54 -1.51 1.26
C PHE A 218 -12.66 -1.52 -0.26
N MET A 219 -13.74 -2.06 -0.85
CA MET A 219 -13.92 -2.06 -2.30
C MET A 219 -14.09 -0.65 -2.90
N VAL A 220 -14.77 0.24 -2.18
CA VAL A 220 -14.94 1.65 -2.61
C VAL A 220 -13.61 2.38 -2.50
N TYR A 221 -12.95 2.22 -1.35
CA TYR A 221 -11.67 2.83 -1.06
C TYR A 221 -10.58 2.40 -2.05
N LEU A 222 -10.42 1.10 -2.30
CA LEU A 222 -9.41 0.57 -3.23
C LEU A 222 -9.68 1.02 -4.68
N ARG A 223 -10.95 1.11 -5.10
CA ARG A 223 -11.32 1.64 -6.42
C ARG A 223 -10.93 3.10 -6.56
N LYS A 224 -11.30 3.93 -5.58
CA LYS A 224 -10.92 5.34 -5.55
C LYS A 224 -9.41 5.51 -5.60
N HIS A 225 -8.69 4.78 -4.76
CA HIS A 225 -7.23 4.84 -4.65
C HIS A 225 -6.53 4.53 -5.99
N ARG A 226 -7.03 3.54 -6.75
CA ARG A 226 -6.58 3.23 -8.11
C ARG A 226 -6.90 4.36 -9.10
N ASP A 227 -8.14 4.85 -9.08
CA ASP A 227 -8.63 5.83 -10.05
C ASP A 227 -7.95 7.18 -9.89
N GLU A 228 -7.67 7.60 -8.65
CA GLU A 228 -6.89 8.81 -8.37
C GLU A 228 -5.46 8.69 -8.90
N THR A 229 -4.78 7.55 -8.71
CA THR A 229 -3.44 7.34 -9.29
C THR A 229 -3.44 7.50 -10.80
N ARG A 230 -4.40 6.89 -11.50
CA ARG A 230 -4.43 6.90 -12.97
C ARG A 230 -4.71 8.29 -13.56
N LYS A 231 -5.28 9.21 -12.78
CA LYS A 231 -5.48 10.62 -13.18
C LYS A 231 -4.20 11.46 -13.06
N GLN A 232 -3.13 10.92 -12.48
CA GLN A 232 -1.92 11.66 -12.13
C GLN A 232 -0.81 11.52 -13.18
N LEU A 233 -1.14 11.14 -14.43
CA LEU A 233 -0.18 11.17 -15.53
C LEU A 233 0.17 12.62 -15.90
N ILE A 234 1.41 12.84 -16.32
CA ILE A 234 1.85 14.11 -16.89
C ILE A 234 1.41 14.13 -18.36
N VAL A 235 0.68 15.19 -18.74
CA VAL A 235 0.23 15.48 -20.12
C VAL A 235 1.24 16.39 -20.80
#